data_AF-A0A9D8TAX1-F1
#
_entry.id   AF-A0A9D8TAX1-F1
#
_cell.length_a   1.000
_cell.length_b   1.000
_cell.length_c   1.000
_cell.angle_alpha   90.00
_cell.angle_beta   90.00
_cell.angle_gamma   90.00
#
_symmetry.space_group_name_H-M   'P 1'
#
loop_
_entity.id
_entity.type
_entity.pdbx_description
1 polymer ?
#
loop_
_entity_poly.entity_id
_entity_poly.type
_entity_poly.pdbx_seq_one_letter_code
_entity_poly.pdbx_strand_id
1 'polypeptide(L)'
;MTKTAIIILNWNGRHLLEKYLPGVLQHSLQNDAADGSHSELSSDSSDLCDSSDLCGEDSCDSRGELSCRENACGNFPTGTKVVIADNGSTDDSLAWLSEHYASQCEVLA
;
A
#
# COMPACT_ATOMS: atom_id res chain seq x y z
N MET A 1 -4.70 12.52 11.18
CA MET A 1 -5.12 11.39 12.03
C MET A 1 -4.77 10.10 11.31
N THR A 2 -4.10 9.15 11.98
CA THR A 2 -3.93 7.78 11.45
C THR A 2 -5.32 7.19 11.20
N LYS A 3 -5.72 6.99 9.93
CA LYS A 3 -7.05 6.45 9.62
C LYS A 3 -7.11 4.94 9.85
N THR A 4 -5.97 4.25 9.74
CA THR A 4 -5.88 2.79 9.79
C THR A 4 -4.54 2.32 10.35
N ALA A 5 -4.52 1.16 11.00
CA ALA A 5 -3.29 0.45 11.37
C ALA A 5 -3.36 -1.00 10.87
N ILE A 6 -2.24 -1.51 10.36
CA ILE A 6 -2.08 -2.91 9.94
C ILE A 6 -1.29 -3.62 11.02
N ILE A 7 -1.89 -4.63 11.65
CA ILE A 7 -1.24 -5.45 12.68
C ILE A 7 -0.92 -6.81 12.06
N ILE A 8 0.36 -7.16 12.00
CA ILE A 8 0.86 -8.45 11.51
C ILE A 8 1.24 -9.28 12.74
N LEU A 9 0.53 -10.39 12.97
CA LEU A 9 0.94 -11.35 13.99
C LEU A 9 2.11 -12.18 13.47
N ASN A 10 3.23 -12.19 14.20
CA ASN A 10 4.44 -12.92 13.84
C ASN A 10 4.73 -14.06 14.83
N TRP A 11 5.13 -15.23 14.31
CA TRP A 11 5.74 -16.30 15.09
C TRP A 11 6.66 -17.12 14.19
N ASN A 12 7.97 -17.00 14.38
CA ASN A 12 8.99 -17.61 13.54
C ASN A 12 8.82 -17.35 12.03
N GLY A 13 8.40 -16.12 11.70
CA GLY A 13 7.93 -15.77 10.37
C GLY A 13 8.98 -15.16 9.44
N ARG A 14 10.29 -15.24 9.74
CA ARG A 14 11.34 -14.55 8.96
C ARG A 14 11.15 -14.67 7.44
N HIS A 15 11.01 -15.89 6.95
CA HIS A 15 10.88 -16.14 5.50
C HIS A 15 9.60 -15.55 4.89
N LEU A 16 8.51 -15.46 5.65
CA LEU A 16 7.26 -14.84 5.20
C LEU A 16 7.38 -13.32 5.22
N LEU A 17 7.97 -12.76 6.27
CA LEU A 17 8.22 -11.32 6.38
C LEU A 17 9.14 -10.85 5.25
N GLU A 18 10.22 -11.56 4.97
CA GLU A 18 11.14 -11.28 3.85
C GLU A 18 10.41 -11.27 2.51
N LYS A 19 9.48 -12.21 2.30
CA LYS A 19 8.74 -12.33 1.05
C LYS A 19 7.64 -11.29 0.87
N TYR A 20 6.92 -10.94 1.93
CA TYR A 20 5.64 -10.21 1.80
C TYR A 20 5.65 -8.81 2.41
N LEU A 21 6.51 -8.54 3.41
CA LEU A 21 6.56 -7.23 4.05
C LEU A 21 6.87 -6.07 3.08
N PRO A 22 7.78 -6.21 2.08
CA PRO A 22 7.99 -5.17 1.08
C PRO A 22 6.69 -4.76 0.35
N GLY A 23 5.88 -5.75 -0.04
CA GLY A 23 4.61 -5.51 -0.71
C GLY A 23 3.60 -4.81 0.19
N VAL A 24 3.51 -5.19 1.47
CA VAL A 24 2.64 -4.50 2.44
C VAL A 24 3.05 -3.04 2.57
N LEU A 25 4.34 -2.75 2.74
CA LEU A 25 4.85 -1.39 2.92
C LEU A 25 4.63 -0.52 1.69
N GLN A 26 4.83 -1.07 0.48
CA GLN A 26 4.59 -0.38 -0.79
C GLN A 26 3.17 0.19 -0.89
N HIS A 27 2.18 -0.52 -0.34
CA HIS A 27 0.77 -0.13 -0.42
C HIS A 27 0.27 0.60 0.84
N SER A 28 1.04 0.61 1.93
CA SER A 28 0.59 1.17 3.21
C SER A 28 1.17 2.54 3.51
N LEU A 29 2.36 2.86 2.98
CA LEU A 29 3.11 4.07 3.34
C LEU A 29 2.93 5.23 2.34
N GLN A 30 1.89 5.23 1.50
CA GLN A 30 1.58 6.40 0.68
C GLN A 30 1.31 7.61 1.59
N ASN A 31 2.16 8.62 1.48
CA ASN A 31 1.98 9.91 2.14
C ASN A 31 1.14 10.79 1.22
N ASP A 32 -0.04 11.20 1.69
CA ASP A 32 -0.78 12.29 1.07
C ASP A 32 -0.01 13.58 1.30
N ALA A 33 0.75 14.02 0.30
CA ALA A 33 1.05 15.44 0.12
C ALA A 33 -0.10 16.17 -0.60
N ALA A 34 -1.32 15.61 -0.64
CA ALA A 34 -2.43 16.12 -1.44
C ALA A 34 -3.80 16.03 -0.73
N ASP A 35 -3.89 16.38 0.55
CA ASP A 35 -5.17 16.86 1.12
C ASP A 35 -5.03 18.36 1.38
N GLY A 36 -5.14 19.13 0.29
CA GLY A 36 -4.89 20.56 0.32
C GLY A 36 -5.00 21.31 -1.00
N SER A 37 -5.69 20.79 -2.03
CA SER A 37 -6.20 21.63 -3.12
C SER A 37 -7.29 20.91 -3.90
N HIS A 38 -8.54 21.32 -3.69
CA HIS A 38 -9.46 21.40 -4.81
C HIS A 38 -8.85 22.41 -5.79
N SER A 39 -8.10 21.94 -6.78
CA SER A 39 -7.85 22.70 -8.02
C SER A 39 -8.70 22.05 -9.10
N GLU A 40 -9.68 22.83 -9.55
CA GLU A 40 -10.53 22.54 -10.69
C GLU A 40 -9.69 21.97 -11.85
N LEU A 41 -10.08 20.80 -12.36
CA LEU A 41 -9.54 20.27 -13.60
C LEU A 41 -9.88 21.26 -14.72
N SER A 42 -8.88 22.00 -15.18
CA SER A 42 -8.90 22.61 -16.50
C SER A 42 -8.88 21.49 -17.53
N SER A 43 -9.94 21.42 -18.32
CA SER A 43 -10.01 20.69 -19.58
C SER A 43 -8.86 21.11 -20.48
N ASP A 44 -7.85 20.27 -20.67
CA ASP A 44 -7.34 20.00 -22.02
C ASP A 44 -6.32 18.85 -22.08
N SER A 45 -6.58 17.96 -23.04
CA SER A 45 -5.60 17.30 -23.90
C SER A 45 -4.81 16.07 -23.42
N SER A 46 -5.30 14.93 -23.93
CA SER A 46 -4.55 13.76 -24.45
C SER A 46 -3.75 12.89 -23.48
N ASP A 47 -4.48 12.05 -22.74
CA ASP A 47 -3.89 10.88 -22.07
C ASP A 47 -3.83 9.69 -23.03
N LEU A 48 -2.61 9.34 -23.42
CA LEU A 48 -2.27 8.09 -24.09
C LEU A 48 -2.18 6.99 -23.01
N CYS A 49 -2.98 5.95 -23.12
CA CYS A 49 -2.85 4.75 -22.30
C CYS A 49 -1.54 4.01 -22.67
N ASP A 50 -0.59 3.96 -21.73
CA ASP A 50 0.60 3.11 -21.87
C ASP A 50 0.19 1.65 -21.61
N SER A 51 0.58 0.77 -22.52
CA SER A 51 0.06 -0.60 -22.65
C SER A 51 0.62 -1.60 -21.61
N SER A 52 0.84 -1.15 -20.38
CA SER A 52 1.30 -1.99 -19.26
C SER A 52 0.27 -2.19 -18.15
N ASP A 53 -0.90 -1.56 -18.24
CA ASP A 53 -2.01 -1.78 -17.30
C ASP A 53 -2.74 -3.10 -17.59
N LEU A 54 -2.70 -3.99 -16.60
CA LEU A 54 -3.38 -5.30 -16.55
C LEU A 54 -4.91 -5.17 -16.41
N CYS A 55 -5.52 -4.14 -16.98
CA CYS A 55 -6.97 -4.01 -17.04
C CYS A 55 -7.44 -4.74 -18.30
N GLY A 56 -7.96 -5.96 -18.11
CA GLY A 56 -8.57 -6.74 -19.18
C GLY A 56 -9.65 -5.94 -19.92
N GLU A 57 -9.78 -6.21 -21.21
CA GLU A 57 -10.60 -5.53 -22.21
C GLU A 57 -12.12 -5.45 -21.94
N ASP A 58 -12.61 -5.95 -20.80
CA ASP A 58 -14.03 -6.09 -20.48
C ASP A 58 -14.65 -4.89 -19.72
N SER A 59 -14.02 -3.72 -19.67
CA SER A 59 -14.53 -2.59 -18.86
C SER A 59 -14.46 -1.21 -19.52
N CYS A 60 -14.93 -1.10 -20.76
CA CYS A 60 -15.24 0.18 -21.38
C CYS A 60 -16.75 0.27 -21.65
N ASP A 61 -17.46 1.21 -20.99
CA ASP A 61 -18.84 1.53 -21.36
C ASP A 61 -18.86 2.24 -22.73
N SER A 62 -19.98 2.10 -23.44
CA SER A 62 -20.38 2.68 -24.72
C SER A 62 -20.22 4.21 -24.87
N ARG A 63 -19.73 4.91 -23.85
CA ARG A 63 -19.39 6.35 -23.85
C ARG A 63 -17.89 6.63 -23.80
N GLY A 64 -17.04 5.61 -23.68
CA GLY A 64 -15.59 5.77 -23.59
C GLY A 64 -15.09 6.34 -22.26
N GLU A 65 -15.96 6.45 -21.24
CA GLU A 65 -15.55 6.82 -19.89
C GLU A 65 -15.20 5.56 -19.10
N LEU A 66 -14.00 5.56 -18.50
CA LEU A 66 -13.50 4.50 -17.61
C LEU A 66 -14.50 4.29 -16.46
N SER A 67 -15.32 3.25 -16.55
CA SER A 67 -16.25 2.86 -15.48
C SER A 67 -15.57 2.04 -14.37
N CYS A 68 -14.29 1.72 -14.55
CA CYS A 68 -13.41 1.35 -13.46
C CYS A 68 -13.28 2.59 -12.56
N ARG A 69 -14.22 2.76 -11.63
CA ARG A 69 -14.10 3.74 -10.54
C ARG A 69 -12.64 3.72 -10.10
N GLU A 70 -11.99 4.88 -10.14
CA GLU A 70 -10.61 5.15 -9.72
C GLU A 70 -10.31 4.77 -8.24
N ASN A 71 -11.20 4.00 -7.61
CA ASN A 71 -11.19 3.58 -6.22
C ASN A 71 -11.38 2.07 -6.03
N ALA A 72 -11.38 1.25 -7.09
CA ALA A 72 -11.37 -0.22 -6.95
C ALA A 72 -9.96 -0.78 -6.71
N CYS A 73 -8.93 -0.07 -7.19
CA CYS A 73 -7.51 -0.31 -6.95
C CYS A 73 -6.84 1.06 -6.75
N GLY A 74 -6.58 1.51 -5.52
CA GLY A 74 -5.68 2.68 -5.37
C GLY A 74 -5.82 3.52 -4.11
N ASN A 75 -6.98 3.55 -3.43
CA ASN A 75 -7.14 4.45 -2.29
C ASN A 75 -6.74 3.77 -0.96
N PHE A 76 -5.43 3.57 -0.78
CA PHE A 76 -4.91 3.13 0.51
C PHE A 76 -4.97 4.28 1.53
N PRO A 77 -5.43 4.02 2.76
CA PRO A 77 -5.49 5.05 3.79
C PRO A 77 -4.09 5.60 4.05
N THR A 78 -3.93 6.90 3.89
CA THR A 78 -2.66 7.58 4.11
C THR A 78 -2.35 7.75 5.58
N GLY A 79 -1.06 7.74 5.89
CA GLY A 79 -0.58 7.67 7.27
C GLY A 79 -0.99 6.38 7.97
N THR A 80 -1.04 5.26 7.25
CA THR A 80 -1.23 3.93 7.85
C THR A 80 0.02 3.51 8.62
N LYS A 81 -0.18 3.07 9.86
CA LYS A 81 0.89 2.54 10.71
C LYS A 81 0.95 1.02 10.56
N VAL A 82 2.14 0.49 10.26
CA VAL A 82 2.38 -0.97 10.24
C VAL A 82 3.00 -1.39 11.55
N VAL A 83 2.35 -2.33 12.24
CA VAL A 83 2.78 -2.88 13.53
C VAL A 83 2.95 -4.39 13.39
N ILE A 84 4.09 -4.90 13.83
CA ILE A 84 4.38 -6.33 13.89
C ILE A 84 4.27 -6.75 15.35
N ALA A 85 3.29 -7.59 15.67
CA ALA A 85 3.09 -8.13 17.00
C ALA A 85 3.64 -9.56 17.05
N ASP A 86 4.83 -9.70 17.62
CA ASP A 86 5.50 -10.96 17.80
C ASP A 86 4.87 -11.77 18.96
N ASN A 87 4.77 -13.08 18.76
CA ASN A 87 4.16 -14.00 19.70
C ASN A 87 5.19 -15.00 20.26
N GLY A 88 6.35 -14.49 20.68
CA GLY A 88 7.42 -15.29 21.27
C GLY A 88 8.20 -16.09 20.22
N SER A 89 8.61 -15.43 19.14
CA SER A 89 9.49 -16.03 18.14
C SER A 89 10.81 -16.47 18.77
N THR A 90 11.29 -17.61 18.30
CA THR A 90 12.56 -18.23 18.66
C THR A 90 13.57 -18.23 17.50
N ASP A 91 13.14 -17.79 16.32
CA ASP A 91 14.01 -17.55 15.16
C ASP A 91 14.66 -16.15 15.22
N ASP A 92 15.36 -15.77 14.14
CA ASP A 92 16.00 -14.46 14.02
C ASP A 92 15.14 -13.39 13.33
N SER A 93 13.80 -13.58 13.27
CA SER A 93 12.88 -12.63 12.64
C SER A 93 12.94 -11.24 13.27
N LEU A 94 13.03 -11.14 14.61
CA LEU A 94 13.13 -9.86 15.30
C LEU A 94 14.43 -9.11 14.98
N ALA A 95 15.57 -9.82 14.98
CA ALA A 95 16.86 -9.24 14.63
C ALA A 95 16.83 -8.74 13.17
N TRP A 96 16.33 -9.57 12.26
CA TRP A 96 16.18 -9.21 10.86
C TRP A 96 15.27 -7.99 10.66
N LEU A 97 14.13 -7.90 11.35
CA LEU A 97 13.23 -6.74 11.31
C LEU A 97 13.91 -5.47 11.80
N SER A 98 14.67 -5.55 12.89
CA SER A 98 15.41 -4.40 13.44
C SER A 98 16.49 -3.89 12.49
N GLU A 99 17.11 -4.78 11.71
CA GLU A 99 18.16 -4.43 10.75
C GLU A 99 17.58 -3.80 9.47
N HIS A 100 16.43 -4.31 8.98
CA HIS A 100 15.93 -3.97 7.64
C HIS A 100 14.76 -2.97 7.64
N TYR A 101 13.95 -2.92 8.70
CA TYR A 101 12.66 -2.21 8.71
C TYR A 101 12.43 -1.30 9.93
N ALA A 102 13.47 -1.00 10.71
CA ALA A 102 13.35 -0.18 11.94
C ALA A 102 12.67 1.19 11.76
N SER A 103 12.79 1.81 10.59
CA SER A 103 12.16 3.11 10.29
C SER A 103 10.75 3.00 9.70
N GLN A 104 10.31 1.80 9.31
CA GLN A 104 9.09 1.58 8.53
C GLN A 104 8.00 0.83 9.31
N CYS A 105 8.38 0.03 10.31
CA CYS A 105 7.46 -0.75 11.12
C CYS A 105 7.70 -0.50 12.62
N GLU A 106 6.64 -0.55 13.41
CA GLU A 106 6.74 -0.72 14.85
C GLU A 106 6.72 -2.21 15.18
N VAL A 107 7.62 -2.67 16.04
CA VAL A 107 7.65 -4.07 16.50
C VAL A 107 7.25 -4.11 17.97
N LEU A 108 6.24 -4.92 18.28
CA LEU A 108 5.82 -5.28 19.63
C LEU A 108 6.27 -6.72 19.86
N ALA A 109 7.24 -6.94 20.75
CA ALA A 109 7.80 -8.25 21.05
C ALA A 109 7.71 -8.59 22.55
#